data_AF-A0A348B212-F1
#
_entry.id   AF-A0A348B212-F1
#
_cell.length_a   1.000
_cell.length_b   1.000
_cell.length_c   1.000
_cell.angle_alpha   90.00
_cell.angle_beta   90.00
_cell.angle_gamma   90.00
#
_symmetry.space_group_name_H-M   'P 1'
#
loop_
_entity.id
_entity.type
_entity.pdbx_description
1 polymer ?
#
loop_
_entity_poly.entity_id
_entity_poly.type
_entity_poly.pdbx_seq_one_letter_code
_entity_poly.pdbx_strand_id
1 'polypeptide(L)' 'MNAKMWGLILAGAVVEAVAIVILVSYGFGLLKPAPASFIFVPGVTDYLGIVLSIIGLGLIMGGGYLKQ' A
#
# COMPACT_ATOMS: atom_id res chain seq x y z
N MET A 1 -23.85 -7.66 11.40
CA MET A 1 -22.57 -7.31 10.71
C MET A 1 -21.74 -8.56 10.56
N ASN A 2 -21.27 -8.88 9.36
CA ASN A 2 -20.32 -9.98 9.16
C ASN A 2 -18.94 -9.54 9.67
N ALA A 3 -18.54 -10.02 10.85
CA ALA A 3 -17.27 -9.66 11.47
C ALA A 3 -16.05 -10.11 10.65
N LYS A 4 -16.18 -11.21 9.88
CA LYS A 4 -15.11 -11.69 8.99
C LYS A 4 -14.93 -10.78 7.78
N MET A 5 -16.04 -10.31 7.19
CA MET A 5 -16.04 -9.30 6.12
C MET A 5 -15.33 -8.03 6.58
N TRP A 6 -15.80 -7.43 7.68
CA TRP A 6 -15.24 -6.18 8.19
C TRP A 6 -13.80 -6.33 8.69
N GLY A 7 -13.45 -7.47 9.29
CA GLY A 7 -12.09 -7.76 9.74
C GLY A 7 -11.08 -7.79 8.58
N LEU A 8 -11.43 -8.44 7.47
CA LEU A 8 -10.59 -8.45 6.27
C LEU A 8 -10.46 -7.07 5.64
N ILE A 9 -11.57 -6.33 5.51
CA ILE A 9 -11.55 -4.97 4.96
C ILE A 9 -10.68 -4.04 5.81
N LEU A 10 -10.83 -4.08 7.14
CA LEU A 10 -10.05 -3.22 8.03
C LEU A 10 -8.57 -3.60 8.02
N ALA A 11 -8.24 -4.90 8.06
CA ALA A 11 -6.86 -5.35 7.97
C ALA A 11 -6.21 -4.92 6.66
N GLY A 12 -6.91 -5.08 5.53
CA GLY A 12 -6.43 -4.62 4.23
C GLY A 12 -6.25 -3.10 4.15
N ALA A 13 -7.16 -2.32 4.74
CA ALA A 13 -7.04 -0.87 4.80
C ALA A 13 -5.83 -0.40 5.62
N VAL A 14 -5.51 -1.09 6.73
CA VAL A 14 -4.30 -0.80 7.51
C VAL A 14 -3.03 -1.10 6.71
N VAL A 15 -3.00 -2.24 6.01
CA VAL A 15 -1.86 -2.62 5.16
C VAL A 15 -1.67 -1.60 4.02
N GLU A 16 -2.76 -1.15 3.39
CA GLU A 16 -2.73 -0.08 2.37
C GLU A 16 -2.19 1.24 2.92
N ALA A 17 -2.64 1.65 4.11
CA ALA A 17 -2.12 2.87 4.72
C ALA A 17 -0.61 2.81 4.91
N VAL A 18 -0.07 1.66 5.33
CA VAL A 18 1.39 1.44 5.47
C VAL A 18 2.08 1.49 4.10
N ALA A 19 1.51 0.84 3.08
CA ALA A 19 2.06 0.84 1.71
C ALA A 19 2.16 2.25 1.14
N ILE A 20 1.12 3.08 1.31
CA ILE A 20 1.09 4.48 0.89
C ILE A 20 2.19 5.27 1.61
N VAL A 21 2.34 5.13 2.93
CA VAL A 21 3.38 5.83 3.69
C VAL A 21 4.77 5.47 3.16
N ILE A 22 5.03 4.21 2.85
CA ILE A 22 6.31 3.75 2.29
C ILE A 22 6.57 4.36 0.92
N LEU A 23 5.60 4.28 0.00
CA LEU A 23 5.74 4.80 -1.37
C LEU A 23 5.91 6.32 -1.39
N VAL A 24 5.16 7.04 -0.56
CA VAL A 24 5.27 8.49 -0.42
C VAL A 24 6.64 8.86 0.14
N SER A 25 7.10 8.19 1.20
CA SER A 25 8.41 8.45 1.81
C SER A 25 9.56 8.18 0.83
N TYR A 26 9.46 7.10 0.06
CA TYR A 26 10.40 6.79 -1.00
C TYR A 26 10.40 7.87 -2.10
N GLY A 27 9.21 8.29 -2.57
CA GLY A 27 9.07 9.38 -3.54
C GLY A 27 9.68 10.70 -3.06
N PHE A 28 9.48 11.06 -1.79
CA PHE A 28 10.15 12.21 -1.17
C PHE A 28 11.67 12.06 -1.09
N GLY A 29 12.17 10.84 -0.88
CA GLY A 29 13.60 10.54 -0.90
C GLY A 29 14.26 10.83 -2.25
N LEU A 30 13.56 10.54 -3.35
CA LEU A 30 14.05 10.80 -4.71
C LEU A 30 14.18 12.29 -5.06
N LEU A 31 13.53 13.18 -4.30
CA LEU A 31 13.61 14.63 -4.51
C LEU A 31 14.89 15.27 -3.92
N LYS A 32 15.71 14.50 -3.20
CA LYS A 32 16.96 14.98 -2.59
C LYS A 32 18.18 14.44 -3.35
N PRO A 33 19.22 15.26 -3.60
CA PRO A 33 19.31 16.70 -3.33
C PRO A 33 18.65 17.59 -4.39
N ALA A 34 18.26 17.04 -5.54
CA ALA A 34 17.75 17.78 -6.69
C ALA A 34 16.26 17.50 -6.95
N PRO A 35 15.34 18.39 -6.55
CA PRO A 35 13.89 18.18 -6.66
C PRO A 35 13.34 18.28 -8.10
N ALA A 36 14.17 18.71 -9.06
CA ALA A 36 13.78 18.93 -10.45
C ALA A 36 13.94 17.68 -11.34
N SER A 37 14.62 16.63 -10.88
CA SER A 37 14.81 15.39 -11.63
C SER A 37 14.14 14.23 -10.90
N PHE A 38 12.86 13.98 -11.17
CA PHE A 38 12.22 12.74 -10.75
C PHE A 38 12.73 11.61 -11.64
N ILE A 39 13.77 10.91 -11.18
CA ILE A 39 14.25 9.67 -11.78
C ILE A 39 13.79 8.56 -10.84
N PHE A 40 12.83 7.75 -11.30
CA PHE A 40 12.40 6.58 -10.55
C PHE A 40 13.51 5.52 -10.60
N VAL A 41 14.08 5.18 -9.45
CA VAL A 41 15.18 4.19 -9.33
C VAL A 41 14.67 2.97 -8.55
N PRO A 42 14.24 1.89 -9.22
CA PRO A 42 13.70 0.72 -8.54
C PRO A 42 14.62 0.25 -7.41
N GLY A 43 14.06 0.11 -6.22
CA GLY A 43 14.76 -0.19 -4.99
C GLY A 43 13.92 -1.06 -4.06
N VAL A 44 14.52 -1.49 -2.95
CA VAL A 44 13.84 -2.39 -2.02
C VAL A 44 12.58 -1.76 -1.41
N THR A 45 12.57 -0.42 -1.28
CA THR A 45 11.52 0.32 -0.59
C THR A 45 10.25 0.46 -1.44
N ASP A 46 10.35 0.75 -2.74
CA ASP A 46 9.18 0.79 -3.63
C ASP A 46 8.62 -0.60 -3.89
N TYR A 47 9.46 -1.63 -4.06
CA TYR A 47 8.97 -3.00 -4.15
C TYR A 47 8.19 -3.41 -2.91
N LEU A 48 8.66 -3.06 -1.72
CA LEU A 48 7.95 -3.34 -0.47
C LEU A 48 6.58 -2.63 -0.43
N GLY A 49 6.54 -1.35 -0.80
CA GLY A 49 5.30 -0.58 -0.87
C GLY A 49 4.29 -1.19 -1.85
N ILE A 50 4.74 -1.55 -3.07
CA ILE A 50 3.88 -2.16 -4.09
C ILE A 50 3.34 -3.52 -3.63
N VAL A 51 4.20 -4.38 -3.07
CA VAL A 51 3.77 -5.71 -2.59
C VAL A 51 2.76 -5.59 -1.46
N LEU A 52 2.99 -4.67 -0.52
CA LEU A 52 2.04 -4.40 0.56
C LEU A 52 0.70 -3.90 0.02
N SER A 53 0.69 -3.01 -0.98
CA SER A 53 -0.58 -2.59 -1.61
C SER A 53 -1.31 -3.76 -2.27
N ILE A 54 -0.62 -4.65 -2.99
CA ILE A 54 -1.26 -5.83 -3.58
C ILE A 54 -1.92 -6.70 -2.49
N ILE A 55 -1.23 -6.91 -1.37
CA ILE A 55 -1.78 -7.66 -0.23
C ILE A 55 -2.98 -6.94 0.39
N GLY A 56 -2.87 -5.63 0.60
CA GLY A 56 -3.93 -4.78 1.16
C GLY A 56 -5.20 -4.80 0.31
N LEU A 57 -5.07 -4.58 -1.00
CA LEU A 57 -6.17 -4.69 -1.96
C LEU A 57 -6.76 -6.11 -1.97
N GLY A 58 -5.92 -7.15 -1.93
CA GLY A 58 -6.36 -8.54 -1.88
C GLY A 58 -7.25 -8.82 -0.65
N LEU A 59 -6.87 -8.31 0.52
CA LEU A 59 -7.67 -8.42 1.75
C LEU A 59 -8.99 -7.66 1.65
N ILE A 60 -8.99 -6.44 1.11
CA ILE A 60 -10.21 -5.64 0.92
C ILE A 60 -11.16 -6.34 -0.05
N MET A 61 -10.65 -6.82 -1.18
CA MET A 61 -11.44 -7.56 -2.17
C MET A 61 -11.98 -8.87 -1.60
N GLY A 62 -11.16 -9.62 -0.84
CA GLY A 62 -11.56 -10.83 -0.14
C GLY A 62 -12.67 -10.55 0.89
N GLY A 63 -12.56 -9.46 1.64
CA GLY A 63 -13.63 -8.98 2.50
C GLY A 63 -14.89 -8.63 1.70
N GLY A 64 -14.76 -7.89 0.60
CA GLY A 64 -15.88 -7.54 -0.29
C GLY A 64 -16.61 -8.76 -0.88
N TYR A 65 -15.90 -9.85 -1.15
CA TYR A 65 -16.50 -11.12 -1.57
C TYR A 65 -17.36 -11.76 -0.48
N LEU A 66 -16.98 -11.62 0.80
CA LEU A 66 -17.76 -12.10 1.96
C LEU A 66 -18.96 -11.21 2.32
N LYS A 67 -19.24 -10.17 1.51
CA LYS A 67 -20.45 -9.35 1.66
C LYS A 67 -21.72 -10.09 1.21
N GLN A 68 -21.56 -11.11 0.36
CA GLN A 68 -22.64 -12.02 -0.05
C GLN A 68 -23.23 -12.73 1.19
#